data_AF-A0A2S4UIC3-F1
#
_entry.id   AF-A0A2S4UIC3-F1
#
_cell.length_a   1.000
_cell.length_b   1.000
_cell.length_c   1.000
_cell.angle_alpha   90.00
_cell.angle_beta   90.00
_cell.angle_gamma   90.00
#
_symmetry.space_group_name_H-M   'P 1'
#
loop_
_entity.id
_entity.type
_entity.pdbx_description
1 polymer ?
#
loop_
_entity_poly.entity_id
_entity_poly.type
_entity_poly.pdbx_seq_one_letter_code
_entity_poly.pdbx_strand_id
1 'polypeptide(L)'
;MTSIPVQLSEVDARKKAAMELTIEERLSKARSFADSYGQQTSGIVEFIEYLVSSGRIAEKGGGSQWWRGVNGLLILDLIDAQEALKQPISTTDSYNSPAVQYWIDYSLYWQEHRTSLIPLYLYKAQKLWWKAHQTSLHFGIHAFPGLLLLEPEMEIKFITTICVPNVDLTGLLSVPTNLMLIKLYTILAYPDHYPTQKLSFSKALLFAPAFYLRIVGATSDVLNIGLDSTRWGTAS
;
A
#
# COMPACT_ATOMS: atom_id res chain seq x y z
N MET A 1 -29.29 23.59 -5.49
CA MET A 1 -28.81 23.41 -4.09
C MET A 1 -27.56 22.55 -4.16
N THR A 2 -26.41 23.17 -3.93
CA THR A 2 -25.06 22.63 -4.13
C THR A 2 -24.60 21.90 -2.87
N SER A 3 -24.65 20.56 -2.88
CA SER A 3 -24.13 19.69 -1.81
C SER A 3 -22.60 19.54 -1.81
N ILE A 4 -21.89 20.58 -2.24
CA ILE A 4 -20.44 20.59 -2.49
C ILE A 4 -19.56 20.86 -1.23
N PRO A 5 -20.03 21.43 -0.09
CA PRO A 5 -19.11 21.73 1.03
C PRO A 5 -18.64 20.51 1.86
N VAL A 6 -19.49 19.50 2.03
CA VAL A 6 -19.25 18.43 3.04
C VAL A 6 -18.21 17.41 2.56
N GLN A 7 -18.31 16.94 1.32
CA GLN A 7 -17.38 15.94 0.76
C GLN A 7 -15.93 16.45 0.64
N LEU A 8 -15.72 17.72 0.29
CA LEU A 8 -14.37 18.30 0.24
C LEU A 8 -13.75 18.38 1.64
N SER A 9 -14.55 18.75 2.65
CA SER A 9 -14.08 18.82 4.04
C SER A 9 -13.72 17.46 4.63
N GLU A 10 -14.42 16.39 4.24
CA GLU A 10 -14.14 15.02 4.66
C GLU A 10 -12.86 14.46 4.04
N VAL A 11 -12.62 14.72 2.76
CA VAL A 11 -11.39 14.30 2.07
C VAL A 11 -10.17 14.98 2.69
N ASP A 12 -10.26 16.28 2.98
CA ASP A 12 -9.15 17.03 3.60
C ASP A 12 -8.94 16.60 5.06
N ALA A 13 -10.02 16.30 5.80
CA ALA A 13 -9.92 15.75 7.15
C ALA A 13 -9.25 14.37 7.16
N ARG A 14 -9.60 13.48 6.21
CA ARG A 14 -8.98 12.14 6.09
C ARG A 14 -7.50 12.23 5.74
N LYS A 15 -7.13 13.13 4.80
CA LYS A 15 -5.72 13.39 4.46
C LYS A 15 -4.93 13.89 5.67
N LYS A 16 -5.52 14.79 6.46
CA LYS A 16 -4.91 15.29 7.70
C LYS A 16 -4.73 14.14 8.71
N ALA A 17 -5.76 13.35 8.97
CA ALA A 17 -5.68 12.20 9.88
C ALA A 17 -4.61 11.19 9.45
N ALA A 18 -4.49 10.90 8.15
CA ALA A 18 -3.46 10.02 7.62
C ALA A 18 -2.03 10.52 7.92
N MET A 19 -1.82 11.83 7.83
CA MET A 19 -0.54 12.46 8.15
C MET A 19 -0.21 12.45 9.64
N GLU A 20 -1.25 12.53 10.50
CA GLU A 20 -1.14 12.68 11.95
C GLU A 20 -1.03 11.36 12.72
N LEU A 21 -1.31 10.21 12.09
CA LEU A 21 -1.01 8.91 12.69
C LEU A 21 0.45 8.89 13.20
N THR A 22 0.70 8.19 14.28
CA THR A 22 2.04 7.89 14.83
C THR A 22 2.63 6.61 14.23
N ILE A 23 3.91 6.31 14.47
CA ILE A 23 4.47 5.00 14.05
C ILE A 23 3.81 3.88 14.84
N GLU A 24 3.58 4.09 16.13
CA GLU A 24 2.93 3.11 17.00
C GLU A 24 1.53 2.76 16.50
N GLU A 25 0.72 3.76 16.15
CA GLU A 25 -0.63 3.52 15.61
C GLU A 25 -0.58 2.74 14.29
N ARG A 26 0.31 3.11 13.37
CA ARG A 26 0.46 2.37 12.09
C ARG A 26 0.79 0.91 12.32
N LEU A 27 1.80 0.63 13.14
CA LEU A 27 2.24 -0.74 13.41
C LEU A 27 1.20 -1.52 14.20
N SER A 28 0.59 -0.91 15.22
CA SER A 28 -0.44 -1.55 16.05
C SER A 28 -1.66 -1.94 15.23
N LYS A 29 -2.16 -1.04 14.38
CA LYS A 29 -3.32 -1.30 13.51
C LYS A 29 -3.03 -2.33 12.43
N ALA A 30 -1.87 -2.22 11.76
CA ALA A 30 -1.47 -3.21 10.76
C ALA A 30 -1.31 -4.61 11.36
N ARG A 31 -0.69 -4.74 12.54
CA ARG A 31 -0.54 -6.01 13.27
C ARG A 31 -1.89 -6.58 13.70
N SER A 32 -2.75 -5.75 14.31
CA SER A 32 -4.09 -6.18 14.71
C SER A 32 -4.92 -6.71 13.53
N PHE A 33 -4.83 -6.05 12.38
CA PHE A 33 -5.49 -6.50 11.16
C PHE A 33 -4.91 -7.82 10.65
N ALA A 34 -3.58 -7.97 10.63
CA ALA A 34 -2.91 -9.20 10.22
C ALA A 34 -3.28 -10.41 11.11
N ASP A 35 -3.33 -10.20 12.43
CA ASP A 35 -3.69 -11.24 13.40
C ASP A 35 -5.14 -11.72 13.20
N SER A 36 -6.03 -10.80 12.81
CA SER A 36 -7.47 -11.07 12.67
C SER A 36 -7.84 -11.64 11.29
N TYR A 37 -7.19 -11.15 10.23
CA TYR A 37 -7.64 -11.34 8.84
C TYR A 37 -6.56 -11.90 7.90
N GLY A 38 -5.45 -12.41 8.45
CA GLY A 38 -4.53 -13.28 7.72
C GLY A 38 -3.09 -12.78 7.66
N GLN A 39 -2.18 -13.75 7.67
CA GLN A 39 -0.73 -13.51 7.71
C GLN A 39 -0.22 -12.79 6.46
N GLN A 40 -0.95 -12.77 5.33
CA GLN A 40 -0.57 -11.99 4.14
C GLN A 40 -0.38 -10.51 4.47
N THR A 41 -1.12 -9.97 5.43
CA THR A 41 -1.02 -8.56 5.87
C THR A 41 0.29 -8.26 6.61
N SER A 42 1.06 -9.27 7.01
CA SER A 42 2.41 -9.06 7.58
C SER A 42 3.34 -8.27 6.63
N GLY A 43 3.15 -8.38 5.31
CA GLY A 43 3.91 -7.57 4.35
C GLY A 43 3.72 -6.05 4.53
N ILE A 44 2.54 -5.60 4.98
CA ILE A 44 2.32 -4.18 5.34
C ILE A 44 3.13 -3.80 6.58
N VAL A 45 3.12 -4.67 7.60
CA VAL A 45 3.89 -4.46 8.84
C VAL A 45 5.38 -4.35 8.53
N GLU A 46 5.91 -5.29 7.77
CA GLU A 46 7.33 -5.32 7.38
C GLU A 46 7.73 -4.08 6.55
N PHE A 47 6.84 -3.64 5.65
CA PHE A 47 7.11 -2.43 4.88
C PHE A 47 7.08 -1.17 5.75
N ILE A 48 6.18 -1.06 6.73
CA ILE A 48 6.18 0.04 7.71
C ILE A 48 7.48 0.03 8.53
N GLU A 49 7.93 -1.15 8.97
CA GLU A 49 9.22 -1.30 9.68
C GLU A 49 10.40 -0.82 8.81
N TYR A 50 10.39 -1.11 7.51
CA TYR A 50 11.35 -0.55 6.55
C TYR A 50 11.26 0.98 6.44
N LEU A 51 10.05 1.54 6.31
CA LEU A 51 9.88 3.00 6.21
C LEU A 51 10.38 3.71 7.47
N VAL A 52 10.18 3.11 8.63
CA VAL A 52 10.66 3.66 9.91
C VAL A 52 12.17 3.54 10.03
N SER A 53 12.73 2.34 9.81
CA SER A 53 14.18 2.11 9.93
C SER A 53 15.00 2.92 8.93
N SER A 54 14.46 3.16 7.74
CA SER A 54 15.10 4.03 6.75
C SER A 54 14.89 5.53 6.99
N GLY A 55 14.10 5.93 7.98
CA GLY A 55 13.83 7.33 8.31
C GLY A 55 12.84 8.03 7.36
N ARG A 56 12.14 7.28 6.49
CA ARG A 56 11.06 7.81 5.63
C ARG A 56 9.84 8.21 6.44
N ILE A 57 9.54 7.45 7.49
CA ILE A 57 8.58 7.82 8.54
C ILE A 57 9.37 8.02 9.83
N ALA A 58 9.27 9.20 10.44
CA ALA A 58 9.96 9.56 11.67
C ALA A 58 9.02 10.30 12.66
N GLU A 59 9.17 10.00 13.97
CA GLU A 59 8.33 10.57 15.05
C GLU A 59 8.46 12.11 15.20
N LYS A 60 9.64 12.69 14.92
CA LYS A 60 9.92 14.10 15.21
C LYS A 60 10.23 14.90 13.95
N GLY A 61 9.19 15.39 13.26
CA GLY A 61 9.27 16.44 12.23
C GLY A 61 10.13 16.18 10.98
N GLY A 62 10.94 15.12 10.97
CA GLY A 62 11.75 14.67 9.84
C GLY A 62 11.02 13.67 8.96
N GLY A 63 11.78 13.06 8.05
CA GLY A 63 11.25 12.09 7.08
C GLY A 63 10.41 12.74 5.98
N SER A 64 9.69 11.90 5.24
CA SER A 64 8.88 12.28 4.10
C SER A 64 7.44 12.49 4.51
N GLN A 65 6.88 13.63 4.09
CA GLN A 65 5.45 13.88 4.24
C GLN A 65 4.64 13.00 3.28
N TRP A 66 5.15 12.74 2.07
CA TRP A 66 4.48 11.87 1.12
C TRP A 66 4.34 10.43 1.63
N TRP A 67 5.43 9.83 2.14
CA TRP A 67 5.41 8.48 2.72
C TRP A 67 4.46 8.37 3.91
N ARG A 68 4.41 9.40 4.78
CA ARG A 68 3.44 9.46 5.90
C ARG A 68 2.00 9.47 5.42
N GLY A 69 1.69 10.28 4.42
CA GLY A 69 0.34 10.44 3.90
C GLY A 69 -0.16 9.20 3.17
N VAL A 70 0.61 8.69 2.21
CA VAL A 70 0.24 7.51 1.42
C VAL A 70 0.06 6.29 2.32
N ASN A 71 1.02 6.01 3.21
CA ASN A 71 0.91 4.89 4.13
C ASN A 71 -0.19 5.12 5.17
N GLY A 72 -0.38 6.36 5.64
CA GLY A 72 -1.44 6.71 6.58
C GLY A 72 -2.84 6.43 6.02
N LEU A 73 -3.10 6.76 4.75
CA LEU A 73 -4.40 6.46 4.12
C LEU A 73 -4.67 4.96 4.03
N LEU A 74 -3.65 4.16 3.69
CA LEU A 74 -3.77 2.70 3.71
C LEU A 74 -4.14 2.19 5.11
N ILE A 75 -3.50 2.72 6.17
CA ILE A 75 -3.83 2.33 7.55
C ILE A 75 -5.25 2.76 7.93
N LEU A 76 -5.71 3.94 7.53
CA LEU A 76 -7.10 4.34 7.75
C LEU A 76 -8.08 3.41 7.02
N ASP A 77 -7.76 2.95 5.80
CA ASP A 77 -8.61 1.98 5.09
C ASP A 77 -8.71 0.64 5.86
N LEU A 78 -7.60 0.16 6.46
CA LEU A 78 -7.63 -1.04 7.31
C LEU A 78 -8.49 -0.84 8.56
N ILE A 79 -8.41 0.33 9.20
CA ILE A 79 -9.22 0.67 10.38
C ILE A 79 -10.71 0.64 10.01
N ASP A 80 -11.07 1.31 8.92
CA ASP A 80 -12.47 1.40 8.47
C ASP A 80 -13.00 0.01 8.10
N ALA A 81 -12.22 -0.80 7.39
CA ALA A 81 -12.60 -2.18 7.06
C ALA A 81 -12.78 -3.04 8.32
N GLN A 82 -11.87 -2.93 9.29
CA GLN A 82 -11.97 -3.66 10.55
C GLN A 82 -13.19 -3.23 11.37
N GLU A 83 -13.57 -1.96 11.33
CA GLU A 83 -14.78 -1.47 11.98
C GLU A 83 -16.05 -1.94 11.28
N ALA A 84 -16.06 -1.92 9.94
CA ALA A 84 -17.15 -2.44 9.12
C ALA A 84 -17.46 -3.90 9.44
N LEU A 85 -16.42 -4.72 9.58
CA LEU A 85 -16.51 -6.16 9.86
C LEU A 85 -17.06 -6.48 11.26
N LYS A 86 -17.13 -5.50 12.17
CA LYS A 86 -17.78 -5.66 13.49
C LYS A 86 -19.26 -5.36 13.46
N GLN A 87 -19.73 -4.63 12.46
CA GLN A 87 -21.13 -4.22 12.35
C GLN A 87 -21.96 -5.29 11.63
N PRO A 88 -23.27 -5.39 11.93
CA PRO A 88 -24.17 -6.25 11.16
C PRO A 88 -24.21 -5.83 9.68
N ILE A 89 -24.22 -6.81 8.76
CA ILE A 89 -24.18 -6.64 7.30
C ILE A 89 -25.22 -5.64 6.75
N SER A 90 -26.31 -5.37 7.47
CA SER A 90 -27.33 -4.39 7.07
C SER A 90 -26.93 -2.91 7.24
N THR A 91 -25.69 -2.61 7.66
CA THR A 91 -25.21 -1.23 7.94
C THR A 91 -23.97 -0.83 7.14
N THR A 92 -23.45 -1.71 6.28
CA THR A 92 -22.18 -1.52 5.55
C THR A 92 -22.26 -0.57 4.35
N ASP A 93 -23.44 -0.04 4.00
CA ASP A 93 -23.62 0.92 2.89
C ASP A 93 -22.93 2.28 3.11
N SER A 94 -22.26 2.49 4.25
CA SER A 94 -21.66 3.78 4.63
C SER A 94 -20.18 3.97 4.24
N TYR A 95 -19.49 2.93 3.76
CA TYR A 95 -18.06 3.04 3.42
C TYR A 95 -17.87 3.45 1.95
N ASN A 96 -17.72 4.75 1.71
CA ASN A 96 -17.62 5.35 0.37
C ASN A 96 -16.29 5.07 -0.38
N SER A 97 -15.35 4.31 0.17
CA SER A 97 -14.05 4.03 -0.46
C SER A 97 -14.03 2.61 -1.08
N PRO A 98 -13.80 2.47 -2.40
CA PRO A 98 -13.60 1.16 -3.03
C PRO A 98 -12.50 0.33 -2.37
N ALA A 99 -11.45 0.97 -1.83
CA ALA A 99 -10.36 0.28 -1.15
C ALA A 99 -10.84 -0.44 0.12
N VAL A 100 -11.70 0.22 0.91
CA VAL A 100 -12.27 -0.36 2.15
C VAL A 100 -13.11 -1.58 1.82
N GLN A 101 -13.94 -1.52 0.77
CA GLN A 101 -14.73 -2.66 0.33
C GLN A 101 -13.85 -3.86 -0.05
N TYR A 102 -12.76 -3.65 -0.80
CA TYR A 102 -11.85 -4.75 -1.14
C TYR A 102 -11.14 -5.34 0.09
N TRP A 103 -10.83 -4.54 1.12
CA TRP A 103 -10.32 -5.05 2.39
C TRP A 103 -11.36 -5.90 3.14
N ILE A 104 -12.63 -5.50 3.11
CA ILE A 104 -13.74 -6.29 3.64
C ILE A 104 -13.86 -7.62 2.88
N ASP A 105 -13.87 -7.58 1.54
CA ASP A 105 -13.99 -8.77 0.68
C ASP A 105 -12.86 -9.77 0.92
N TYR A 106 -11.61 -9.28 1.00
CA TYR A 106 -10.45 -10.09 1.37
C TYR A 106 -10.64 -10.73 2.75
N SER A 107 -11.07 -9.95 3.74
CA SER A 107 -11.18 -10.40 5.12
C SER A 107 -12.26 -11.47 5.30
N LEU A 108 -13.44 -11.27 4.69
CA LEU A 108 -14.52 -12.25 4.69
C LEU A 108 -14.07 -13.55 4.00
N TYR A 109 -13.44 -13.43 2.83
CA TYR A 109 -12.91 -14.57 2.10
C TYR A 109 -11.89 -15.35 2.92
N TRP A 110 -10.96 -14.65 3.58
CA TRP A 110 -9.96 -15.26 4.47
C TRP A 110 -10.63 -15.98 5.64
N GLN A 111 -11.58 -15.35 6.33
CA GLN A 111 -12.25 -15.97 7.47
C GLN A 111 -12.98 -17.27 7.11
N GLU A 112 -13.64 -17.30 5.95
CA GLU A 112 -14.33 -18.49 5.44
C GLU A 112 -13.34 -19.62 5.10
N HIS A 113 -12.16 -19.29 4.58
CA HIS A 113 -11.22 -20.26 4.01
C HIS A 113 -9.94 -20.48 4.83
N ARG A 114 -9.75 -19.82 5.99
CA ARG A 114 -8.49 -19.78 6.76
C ARG A 114 -7.96 -21.15 7.21
N THR A 115 -8.83 -22.14 7.36
CA THR A 115 -8.45 -23.50 7.76
C THR A 115 -8.09 -24.39 6.57
N SER A 116 -8.29 -23.90 5.35
CA SER A 116 -8.03 -24.65 4.14
C SER A 116 -6.63 -24.36 3.60
N LEU A 117 -5.82 -25.41 3.47
CA LEU A 117 -4.48 -25.35 2.89
C LEU A 117 -4.49 -25.59 1.37
N ILE A 118 -5.65 -25.48 0.73
CA ILE A 118 -5.78 -25.68 -0.72
C ILE A 118 -5.09 -24.52 -1.45
N PRO A 119 -4.10 -24.78 -2.33
CA PRO A 119 -3.33 -23.74 -3.00
C PRO A 119 -4.19 -22.72 -3.76
N LEU A 120 -5.30 -23.16 -4.34
CA LEU A 120 -6.23 -22.29 -5.05
C LEU A 120 -6.86 -21.23 -4.14
N TYR A 121 -7.22 -21.58 -2.91
CA TYR A 121 -7.79 -20.63 -1.96
C TYR A 121 -6.74 -19.65 -1.45
N LEU A 122 -5.53 -20.13 -1.18
CA LEU A 122 -4.41 -19.26 -0.79
C LEU A 122 -4.07 -18.26 -1.90
N TYR A 123 -4.06 -18.71 -3.17
CA TYR A 123 -3.86 -17.85 -4.32
C TYR A 123 -4.99 -16.81 -4.48
N LYS A 124 -6.25 -17.23 -4.34
CA LYS A 124 -7.40 -16.31 -4.41
C LYS A 124 -7.37 -15.28 -3.28
N ALA A 125 -7.04 -15.68 -2.05
CA ALA A 125 -6.86 -14.78 -0.92
C ALA A 125 -5.75 -13.76 -1.19
N GLN A 126 -4.60 -14.20 -1.71
CA GLN A 126 -3.50 -13.30 -2.06
C GLN A 126 -3.88 -12.31 -3.18
N LYS A 127 -4.66 -12.75 -4.18
CA LYS A 127 -5.16 -11.87 -5.24
C LYS A 127 -6.10 -10.79 -4.70
N LEU A 128 -7.03 -11.17 -3.82
CA LEU A 128 -7.94 -10.22 -3.15
C LEU A 128 -7.16 -9.23 -2.28
N TRP A 129 -6.18 -9.73 -1.53
CA TRP A 129 -5.27 -8.90 -0.72
C TRP A 129 -4.55 -7.85 -1.58
N TRP A 130 -3.96 -8.27 -2.71
CA TRP A 130 -3.28 -7.35 -3.61
C TRP A 130 -4.23 -6.34 -4.24
N LYS A 131 -5.45 -6.74 -4.61
CA LYS A 131 -6.45 -5.79 -5.11
C LYS A 131 -6.75 -4.70 -4.08
N ALA A 132 -7.01 -5.08 -2.83
CA ALA A 132 -7.25 -4.14 -1.74
C ALA A 132 -6.04 -3.21 -1.50
N HIS A 133 -4.86 -3.80 -1.35
CA HIS A 133 -3.61 -3.06 -1.15
C HIS A 133 -3.33 -2.06 -2.27
N GLN A 134 -3.44 -2.48 -3.53
CA GLN A 134 -3.14 -1.62 -4.66
C GLN A 134 -4.17 -0.51 -4.83
N THR A 135 -5.46 -0.78 -4.60
CA THR A 135 -6.48 0.27 -4.60
C THR A 135 -6.21 1.31 -3.50
N SER A 136 -5.84 0.89 -2.27
CA SER A 136 -5.40 1.82 -1.21
C SER A 136 -4.15 2.61 -1.59
N LEU A 137 -3.11 1.94 -2.13
CA LEU A 137 -1.85 2.57 -2.52
C LEU A 137 -2.06 3.66 -3.56
N HIS A 138 -2.75 3.35 -4.66
CA HIS A 138 -2.96 4.30 -5.76
C HIS A 138 -3.91 5.42 -5.37
N PHE A 139 -4.92 5.15 -4.53
CA PHE A 139 -5.70 6.23 -3.91
C PHE A 139 -4.80 7.17 -3.11
N GLY A 140 -3.88 6.63 -2.30
CA GLY A 140 -2.92 7.42 -1.53
C GLY A 140 -1.97 8.26 -2.41
N ILE A 141 -1.43 7.66 -3.47
CA ILE A 141 -0.55 8.35 -4.43
C ILE A 141 -1.27 9.56 -5.04
N HIS A 142 -2.52 9.39 -5.48
CA HIS A 142 -3.33 10.46 -6.07
C HIS A 142 -3.86 11.47 -5.05
N ALA A 143 -3.92 11.12 -3.76
CA ALA A 143 -4.33 12.03 -2.70
C ALA A 143 -3.25 13.07 -2.34
N PHE A 144 -1.97 12.73 -2.56
CA PHE A 144 -0.80 13.55 -2.17
C PHE A 144 0.19 13.90 -3.30
N PRO A 145 -0.25 14.27 -4.53
CA PRO A 145 0.66 14.56 -5.64
C PRO A 145 1.58 15.75 -5.34
N GLY A 146 1.07 16.77 -4.65
CA GLY A 146 1.86 17.94 -4.26
C GLY A 146 3.00 17.62 -3.28
N LEU A 147 2.81 16.65 -2.39
CA LEU A 147 3.86 16.24 -1.44
C LEU A 147 4.96 15.44 -2.13
N LEU A 148 4.63 14.65 -3.16
CA LEU A 148 5.63 13.93 -3.95
C LEU A 148 6.61 14.89 -4.62
N LEU A 149 6.13 16.04 -5.12
CA LEU A 149 6.96 17.05 -5.78
C LEU A 149 7.92 17.76 -4.82
N LEU A 150 7.69 17.67 -3.51
CA LEU A 150 8.56 18.22 -2.48
C LEU A 150 9.65 17.22 -2.03
N GLU A 151 9.56 15.97 -2.48
CA GLU A 151 10.57 14.96 -2.15
C GLU A 151 11.91 15.27 -2.84
N PRO A 152 13.04 14.87 -2.23
CA PRO A 152 14.34 14.99 -2.87
C PRO A 152 14.39 14.23 -4.21
N GLU A 153 15.11 14.77 -5.19
CA GLU A 153 15.13 14.24 -6.57
C GLU A 153 15.39 12.73 -6.65
N MET A 154 16.34 12.23 -5.86
CA MET A 154 16.68 10.81 -5.82
C MET A 154 15.59 9.96 -5.15
N GLU A 155 14.85 10.52 -4.21
CA GLU A 155 13.69 9.85 -3.61
C GLU A 155 12.55 9.76 -4.61
N ILE A 156 12.26 10.84 -5.36
CA ILE A 156 11.29 10.82 -6.46
C ILE A 156 11.66 9.73 -7.47
N LYS A 157 12.93 9.65 -7.88
CA LYS A 157 13.42 8.60 -8.80
C LYS A 157 13.23 7.20 -8.23
N PHE A 158 13.56 6.99 -6.95
CA PHE A 158 13.35 5.71 -6.28
C PHE A 158 11.86 5.32 -6.28
N ILE A 159 10.97 6.22 -5.86
CA ILE A 159 9.52 6.01 -5.84
C ILE A 159 8.98 5.65 -7.24
N THR A 160 9.31 6.47 -8.24
CA THR A 160 8.75 6.42 -9.59
C THR A 160 9.30 5.27 -10.44
N THR A 161 10.56 4.89 -10.25
CA THR A 161 11.26 3.94 -11.14
C THR A 161 11.37 2.55 -10.53
N ILE A 162 11.37 2.45 -9.20
CA ILE A 162 11.65 1.20 -8.49
C ILE A 162 10.49 0.83 -7.58
N CYS A 163 10.20 1.64 -6.56
CA CYS A 163 9.33 1.20 -5.47
C CYS A 163 7.90 0.91 -5.91
N VAL A 164 7.19 1.90 -6.46
CA VAL A 164 5.78 1.70 -6.88
C VAL A 164 5.69 0.73 -8.06
N PRO A 165 6.53 0.82 -9.11
CA PRO A 165 6.54 -0.17 -10.20
C PRO A 165 6.75 -1.62 -9.73
N ASN A 166 7.68 -1.86 -8.79
CA ASN A 166 7.91 -3.21 -8.26
C ASN A 166 6.71 -3.70 -7.44
N VAL A 167 6.14 -2.83 -6.60
CA VAL A 167 4.95 -3.17 -5.80
C VAL A 167 3.77 -3.51 -6.71
N ASP A 168 3.54 -2.75 -7.77
CA ASP A 168 2.55 -3.06 -8.80
C ASP A 168 2.80 -4.42 -9.45
N LEU A 169 4.04 -4.68 -9.88
CA LEU A 169 4.41 -5.96 -10.49
C LEU A 169 4.19 -7.13 -9.53
N THR A 170 4.57 -7.01 -8.26
CA THR A 170 4.32 -8.07 -7.27
C THR A 170 2.82 -8.29 -7.06
N GLY A 171 2.02 -7.22 -7.12
CA GLY A 171 0.56 -7.30 -7.13
C GLY A 171 0.00 -8.04 -8.33
N LEU A 172 0.49 -7.73 -9.53
CA LEU A 172 0.07 -8.41 -10.77
C LEU A 172 0.35 -9.91 -10.74
N LEU A 173 1.51 -10.29 -10.22
CA LEU A 173 1.92 -11.68 -10.09
C LEU A 173 1.31 -12.38 -8.87
N SER A 174 0.53 -11.65 -8.05
CA SER A 174 -0.05 -12.15 -6.80
C SER A 174 1.00 -12.81 -5.89
N VAL A 175 2.17 -12.20 -5.78
CA VAL A 175 3.29 -12.74 -4.99
C VAL A 175 2.87 -12.85 -3.52
N PRO A 176 3.06 -13.99 -2.84
CA PRO A 176 2.69 -14.14 -1.43
C PRO A 176 3.46 -13.17 -0.52
N THR A 177 2.74 -12.39 0.29
CA THR A 177 3.30 -11.30 1.12
C THR A 177 3.74 -11.69 2.52
N ASN A 178 3.41 -12.92 2.94
CA ASN A 178 3.84 -13.52 4.21
C ASN A 178 5.19 -14.24 4.11
N LEU A 179 5.84 -14.22 2.94
CA LEU A 179 7.14 -14.83 2.76
C LEU A 179 8.22 -13.90 3.31
N MET A 180 9.07 -14.44 4.18
CA MET A 180 10.30 -13.78 4.65
C MET A 180 11.17 -13.23 3.50
N LEU A 181 11.00 -13.79 2.29
CA LEU A 181 11.64 -13.32 1.06
C LEU A 181 11.32 -11.85 0.72
N ILE A 182 10.12 -11.34 1.01
CA ILE A 182 9.77 -9.93 0.71
C ILE A 182 10.47 -8.99 1.69
N LYS A 183 10.52 -9.34 2.97
CA LYS A 183 11.36 -8.64 3.95
C LYS A 183 12.82 -8.61 3.53
N LEU A 184 13.37 -9.77 3.17
CA LEU A 184 14.76 -9.89 2.73
C LEU A 184 15.02 -9.10 1.45
N TYR A 185 14.13 -9.18 0.46
CA TYR A 185 14.23 -8.39 -0.76
C TYR A 185 14.22 -6.89 -0.45
N THR A 186 13.30 -6.42 0.40
CA THR A 186 13.21 -5.01 0.77
C THR A 186 14.51 -4.53 1.45
N ILE A 187 15.03 -5.30 2.40
CA ILE A 187 16.29 -4.99 3.11
C ILE A 187 17.49 -4.98 2.14
N LEU A 188 17.55 -5.92 1.21
CA LEU A 188 18.69 -6.06 0.31
C LEU A 188 18.66 -5.08 -0.86
N ALA A 189 17.48 -4.88 -1.46
CA ALA A 189 17.31 -4.13 -2.70
C ALA A 189 17.05 -2.65 -2.45
N TYR A 190 16.23 -2.28 -1.46
CA TYR A 190 15.80 -0.88 -1.34
C TYR A 190 16.82 0.00 -0.62
N PRO A 191 16.84 1.33 -0.89
CA PRO A 191 17.69 2.26 -0.18
C PRO A 191 17.37 2.28 1.31
N ASP A 192 18.39 2.07 2.12
CA ASP A 192 18.32 1.89 3.58
C ASP A 192 18.22 3.21 4.36
N HIS A 193 18.37 4.37 3.71
CA HIS A 193 18.25 5.68 4.35
C HIS A 193 17.44 6.65 3.50
N TYR A 194 16.75 7.55 4.18
CA TYR A 194 16.07 8.71 3.64
C TYR A 194 16.91 9.99 3.86
N PRO A 195 17.04 10.85 2.85
CA PRO A 195 16.62 10.64 1.46
C PRO A 195 17.48 9.59 0.74
N THR A 196 16.92 8.96 -0.29
CA THR A 196 17.69 8.07 -1.16
C THR A 196 18.92 8.77 -1.72
N GLN A 197 20.06 8.06 -1.75
CA GLN A 197 21.32 8.54 -2.31
C GLN A 197 21.56 7.92 -3.70
N LYS A 198 22.42 8.53 -4.52
CA LYS A 198 22.70 8.06 -5.88
C LYS A 198 23.20 6.60 -5.91
N LEU A 199 24.14 6.24 -5.03
CA LEU A 199 24.70 4.89 -5.01
C LEU A 199 23.67 3.83 -4.58
N SER A 200 22.87 4.13 -3.55
CA SER A 200 21.82 3.22 -3.08
C SER A 200 20.68 3.10 -4.09
N PHE A 201 20.34 4.17 -4.81
CA PHE A 201 19.43 4.13 -5.94
C PHE A 201 19.96 3.23 -7.07
N SER A 202 21.22 3.41 -7.50
CA SER A 202 21.80 2.58 -8.56
C SER A 202 21.81 1.10 -8.19
N LYS A 203 22.15 0.78 -6.93
CA LYS A 203 22.03 -0.58 -6.39
C LYS A 203 20.58 -1.07 -6.49
N ALA A 204 19.61 -0.29 -6.02
CA ALA A 204 18.20 -0.68 -6.05
C ALA A 204 17.69 -0.92 -7.48
N LEU A 205 18.15 -0.12 -8.45
CA LEU A 205 17.79 -0.26 -9.86
C LEU A 205 18.27 -1.60 -10.44
N LEU A 206 19.47 -2.07 -10.05
CA LEU A 206 20.00 -3.36 -10.47
C LEU A 206 19.13 -4.55 -10.02
N PHE A 207 18.38 -4.36 -8.93
CA PHE A 207 17.48 -5.38 -8.38
C PHE A 207 16.00 -5.11 -8.72
N ALA A 208 15.67 -4.17 -9.60
CA ALA A 208 14.30 -3.76 -9.88
C ALA A 208 13.67 -4.54 -11.05
N PRO A 209 12.96 -5.67 -10.82
CA PRO A 209 12.39 -6.48 -11.90
C PRO A 209 11.42 -5.69 -12.79
N ALA A 210 10.65 -4.75 -12.22
CA ALA A 210 9.73 -3.92 -13.00
C ALA A 210 10.45 -3.01 -14.01
N PHE A 211 11.64 -2.52 -13.66
CA PHE A 211 12.45 -1.70 -14.57
C PHE A 211 12.87 -2.51 -15.81
N TYR A 212 13.36 -3.73 -15.61
CA TYR A 212 13.78 -4.60 -16.72
C TYR A 212 12.61 -5.07 -17.59
N LEU A 213 11.49 -5.44 -16.98
CA LEU A 213 10.31 -5.88 -17.73
C LEU A 213 9.74 -4.77 -18.63
N ARG A 214 9.81 -3.50 -18.20
CA ARG A 214 9.44 -2.35 -19.05
C ARG A 214 10.39 -2.19 -20.24
N ILE A 215 11.70 -2.35 -20.04
CA ILE A 215 12.69 -2.21 -21.12
C ILE A 215 12.49 -3.28 -22.19
N VAL A 216 12.22 -4.52 -21.80
CA VAL A 216 12.06 -5.64 -22.74
C VAL A 216 10.66 -5.72 -23.37
N GLY A 217 9.77 -4.76 -23.07
CA GLY A 217 8.43 -4.69 -23.66
C GLY A 217 7.51 -5.85 -23.23
N ALA A 218 7.64 -6.33 -22.00
CA ALA A 218 6.86 -7.46 -21.50
C ALA A 218 5.38 -7.10 -21.35
N THR A 219 4.58 -7.30 -22.41
CA THR A 219 3.10 -7.15 -22.46
C THR A 219 2.56 -5.75 -22.17
N SER A 220 1.32 -5.49 -22.62
CA SER A 220 0.58 -4.26 -22.30
C SER A 220 0.33 -4.11 -20.80
N ASP A 221 0.32 -5.22 -20.06
CA ASP A 221 0.03 -5.22 -18.64
C ASP A 221 1.17 -4.60 -17.81
N VAL A 222 2.43 -4.86 -18.18
CA VAL A 222 3.61 -4.28 -17.51
C VAL A 222 3.92 -2.86 -18.01
N LEU A 223 3.23 -2.38 -19.05
CA LEU A 223 3.28 -0.97 -19.43
C LEU A 223 2.38 -0.10 -18.53
N ASN A 224 1.35 -0.67 -17.90
CA ASN A 224 0.43 0.03 -16.98
C ASN A 224 0.74 -0.27 -15.50
N ILE A 225 1.97 0.02 -15.08
CA ILE A 225 2.42 -0.01 -13.69
C ILE A 225 3.10 1.33 -13.33
N GLY A 226 3.29 1.63 -12.05
CA GLY A 226 3.83 2.89 -11.56
C GLY A 226 2.75 3.89 -11.15
N LEU A 227 3.16 5.12 -10.81
CA LEU A 227 2.29 6.13 -10.19
C LEU A 227 1.01 6.48 -10.96
N ASP A 228 1.03 6.33 -12.29
CA ASP A 228 -0.10 6.66 -13.17
C ASP A 228 -0.96 5.43 -13.52
N SER A 229 -0.78 4.30 -12.82
CA SER A 229 -1.50 3.07 -13.09
C SER A 229 -2.99 3.23 -12.84
N THR A 230 -3.79 3.14 -13.90
CA THR A 230 -5.26 3.21 -13.82
C THR A 230 -5.90 1.86 -13.50
N ARG A 231 -5.12 0.77 -13.52
CA ARG A 231 -5.59 -0.61 -13.33
C ARG A 231 -6.34 -0.82 -12.02
N TRP A 232 -5.90 -0.13 -10.98
CA TRP A 232 -6.35 -0.38 -9.62
C TRP A 232 -7.58 0.46 -9.24
N GLY A 233 -7.91 1.47 -10.05
CA GLY A 233 -9.05 2.37 -9.87
C GLY A 233 -10.38 1.86 -10.45
N THR A 234 -10.38 0.80 -11.26
CA THR A 234 -11.60 0.24 -11.85
C THR A 234 -12.14 -0.95 -11.06
N ALA A 235 -13.45 -0.95 -10.81
CA ALA A 235 -14.21 -2.12 -10.37
C ALA A 235 -14.41 -3.05 -11.56
N SER A 236 -13.55 -4.06 -11.67
CA SER A 236 -13.66 -5.13 -12.67
C SER A 236 -13.11 -6.42 -12.08
#